data_AF-N8ZNA1-F1
#
_entry.id   AF-N8ZNA1-F1
#
_cell.length_a   1.000
_cell.length_b   1.000
_cell.length_c   1.000
_cell.angle_alpha   90.00
_cell.angle_beta   90.00
_cell.angle_gamma   90.00
#
_symmetry.space_group_name_H-M   'P 1'
#
loop_
_entity.id
_entity.type
_entity.pdbx_description
1 polymer ?
#
loop_
_entity_poly.entity_id
_entity_poly.type
_entity_poly.pdbx_seq_one_letter_code
_entity_poly.pdbx_strand_id
1 'polypeptide(L)'
;MRALHQVAASQLGVGVWYQKGFEQNGIAFTSPNEDEIFETLGAQCANCHTIVWITGRSDPILNEEVPQYAKHGGPAYRKYIKDNLKRFLRSLPSCPHCHQQAYDLFINNIVIPRYQNGESYSLETDQGVNEEMSAKVKDIAIWWYGDETEAKRLNLHFL
;
A
#
# COMPACT_ATOMS: atom_id res chain seq x y z
N MET A 1 -13.18 -5.61 14.70
CA MET A 1 -11.72 -5.65 14.97
C MET A 1 -11.05 -5.89 13.63
N ARG A 2 -9.98 -5.15 13.30
CA ARG A 2 -9.29 -5.32 12.02
C ARG A 2 -8.53 -6.65 12.00
N ALA A 3 -8.50 -7.31 10.87
CA ALA A 3 -7.78 -8.55 10.63
C ALA A 3 -7.17 -8.56 9.22
N LEU A 4 -6.22 -9.46 9.00
CA LEU A 4 -5.62 -9.68 7.68
C LEU A 4 -6.52 -10.61 6.88
N HIS A 5 -6.89 -10.16 5.69
CA HIS A 5 -7.67 -10.93 4.71
C HIS A 5 -6.97 -10.90 3.36
N GLN A 6 -7.28 -11.86 2.50
CA GLN A 6 -6.92 -11.80 1.10
C GLN A 6 -8.11 -11.34 0.27
N VAL A 7 -7.88 -10.41 -0.64
CA VAL A 7 -8.86 -9.91 -1.60
C VAL A 7 -8.18 -9.79 -2.97
N ALA A 8 -8.96 -9.80 -4.05
CA ALA A 8 -8.39 -9.54 -5.37
C ALA A 8 -7.98 -8.06 -5.49
N ALA A 9 -6.84 -7.79 -6.14
CA ALA A 9 -6.31 -6.42 -6.26
C ALA A 9 -7.29 -5.43 -6.89
N SER A 10 -8.03 -5.87 -7.89
CA SER A 10 -9.08 -5.09 -8.56
C SER A 10 -10.21 -4.62 -7.63
N GLN A 11 -10.52 -5.36 -6.57
CA GLN A 11 -11.55 -4.95 -5.60
C GLN A 11 -11.15 -3.70 -4.81
N LEU A 12 -9.84 -3.42 -4.70
CA LEU A 12 -9.28 -2.25 -4.03
C LEU A 12 -8.77 -1.19 -5.01
N GLY A 13 -8.98 -1.39 -6.32
CA GLY A 13 -8.45 -0.54 -7.38
C GLY A 13 -6.92 -0.57 -7.51
N VAL A 14 -6.25 -1.52 -6.85
CA VAL A 14 -4.78 -1.58 -6.82
C VAL A 14 -4.28 -1.92 -8.22
N GLY A 15 -3.42 -1.07 -8.75
CA GLY A 15 -2.74 -1.32 -10.01
C GLY A 15 -1.76 -2.48 -9.87
N VAL A 16 -1.83 -3.44 -10.79
CA VAL A 16 -0.97 -4.63 -10.80
C VAL A 16 -0.47 -4.87 -12.22
N TRP A 17 0.85 -4.80 -12.42
CA TRP A 17 1.44 -5.04 -13.74
C TRP A 17 2.88 -5.53 -13.67
N TYR A 18 3.35 -6.00 -14.81
CA TYR A 18 4.77 -6.19 -15.08
C TYR A 18 5.28 -5.01 -15.91
N GLN A 19 6.40 -4.42 -15.50
CA GLN A 19 7.09 -3.41 -16.31
C GLN A 19 7.90 -4.09 -17.41
N LYS A 20 7.78 -3.57 -18.63
CA LYS A 20 8.50 -4.10 -19.80
C LYS A 20 10.01 -3.93 -19.63
N GLY A 21 10.76 -5.01 -19.80
CA GLY A 21 12.21 -5.05 -19.60
C GLY A 21 12.66 -5.22 -18.14
N PHE A 22 11.71 -5.31 -17.21
CA PHE A 22 11.94 -5.50 -15.77
C PHE A 22 11.07 -6.65 -15.22
N GLU A 23 10.59 -7.55 -16.07
CA GLU A 23 9.70 -8.64 -15.68
C GLU A 23 10.31 -9.55 -14.62
N GLN A 24 11.64 -9.70 -14.63
CA GLN A 24 12.41 -10.45 -13.63
C GLN A 24 12.31 -9.86 -12.22
N ASN A 25 11.96 -8.58 -12.08
CA ASN A 25 11.79 -7.94 -10.78
C ASN A 25 10.46 -8.36 -10.12
N GLY A 26 9.56 -8.95 -10.90
CA GLY A 26 8.24 -9.36 -10.47
C GLY A 26 7.22 -8.25 -10.66
N ILE A 27 6.09 -8.40 -9.97
CA ILE A 27 4.96 -7.50 -10.10
C ILE A 27 5.29 -6.12 -9.52
N ALA A 28 5.01 -5.07 -10.28
CA ALA A 28 4.84 -3.72 -9.79
C ALA A 28 3.40 -3.54 -9.30
N PHE A 29 3.27 -2.93 -8.12
CA PHE A 29 1.99 -2.51 -7.59
C PHE A 29 1.94 -1.00 -7.57
N THR A 30 0.77 -0.41 -7.77
CA THR A 30 0.56 1.01 -7.45
C THR A 30 -0.71 1.24 -6.67
N SER A 31 -0.71 2.39 -5.99
CA SER A 31 -1.95 2.99 -5.54
C SER A 31 -2.93 3.10 -6.71
N PRO A 32 -4.23 3.01 -6.45
CA PRO A 32 -5.27 3.23 -7.47
C PRO A 32 -5.10 4.55 -8.22
N ASN A 33 -5.54 4.56 -9.48
CA ASN A 33 -5.47 5.74 -10.36
C ASN A 33 -6.21 6.95 -9.77
N GLU A 34 -5.70 8.15 -10.06
CA GLU A 34 -6.17 9.44 -9.51
C GLU A 34 -7.67 9.72 -9.77
N ASP A 35 -8.25 9.08 -10.79
CA ASP A 35 -9.65 9.27 -11.20
C ASP A 35 -10.65 8.47 -10.34
N GLU A 36 -10.18 7.49 -9.58
CA GLU A 36 -11.01 6.70 -8.69
C GLU A 36 -10.61 7.02 -7.24
N ILE A 37 -11.55 7.58 -6.47
CA ILE A 37 -11.35 7.94 -5.05
C ILE A 37 -11.24 6.67 -4.22
N PHE A 38 -10.13 5.95 -4.37
CA PHE A 38 -9.81 4.86 -3.49
C PHE A 38 -8.99 5.39 -2.34
N GLU A 39 -9.55 5.20 -1.15
CA GLU A 39 -8.92 5.46 0.12
C GLU A 39 -7.78 4.45 0.41
N THR A 40 -7.35 3.68 -0.59
CA THR A 40 -6.41 2.56 -0.45
C THR A 40 -4.98 3.10 -0.25
N LEU A 41 -4.41 2.79 0.91
CA LEU A 41 -3.02 3.05 1.24
C LEU A 41 -2.34 1.72 1.52
N GLY A 42 -1.02 1.71 1.62
CA GLY A 42 -0.30 0.46 1.87
C GLY A 42 0.92 0.61 2.77
N ALA A 43 1.43 -0.53 3.18
CA ALA A 43 2.72 -0.65 3.84
C ALA A 43 3.48 -1.84 3.27
N GLN A 44 4.73 -1.61 2.88
CA GLN A 44 5.60 -2.67 2.37
C GLN A 44 6.60 -3.12 3.43
N CYS A 45 6.75 -4.43 3.57
CA CYS A 45 7.75 -5.05 4.42
C CYS A 45 9.16 -4.88 3.83
N ALA A 46 10.13 -4.45 4.64
CA ALA A 46 11.53 -4.34 4.25
C ALA A 46 12.20 -5.71 4.02
N ASN A 47 11.72 -6.76 4.73
CA ASN A 47 12.36 -8.07 4.73
C ASN A 47 11.94 -8.96 3.55
N CYS A 48 10.66 -8.95 3.18
CA CYS A 48 10.13 -9.81 2.12
C CYS A 48 9.28 -9.09 1.08
N HIS A 49 9.23 -7.75 1.14
CA HIS A 49 8.57 -6.89 0.15
C HIS A 49 7.07 -7.11 -0.03
N THR A 50 6.45 -7.94 0.81
CA THR A 50 5.01 -8.12 0.90
C THR A 50 4.35 -6.80 1.30
N ILE A 51 3.30 -6.44 0.57
CA ILE A 51 2.49 -5.25 0.83
C ILE A 51 1.24 -5.67 1.60
N VAL A 52 0.90 -4.90 2.63
CA VAL A 52 -0.42 -4.91 3.25
C VAL A 52 -1.12 -3.62 2.89
N TRP A 53 -2.29 -3.74 2.28
CA TRP A 53 -3.16 -2.63 1.92
C TRP A 53 -4.15 -2.34 3.05
N ILE A 54 -4.54 -1.08 3.18
CA ILE A 54 -5.46 -0.59 4.20
C ILE A 54 -6.36 0.48 3.60
N THR A 55 -7.47 0.76 4.27
CA THR A 55 -8.31 1.92 3.99
C THR A 55 -7.86 3.07 4.89
N GLY A 56 -7.35 4.14 4.29
CA GLY A 56 -6.72 5.25 5.00
C GLY A 56 -7.67 6.10 5.84
N ARG A 57 -8.89 6.35 5.37
CA ARG A 57 -9.83 7.31 5.98
C ARG A 57 -10.31 6.93 7.38
N SER A 58 -10.32 5.64 7.67
CA SER A 58 -10.76 5.05 8.93
C SER A 58 -9.60 4.81 9.91
N ASP A 59 -8.34 5.01 9.47
CA ASP A 59 -7.20 4.72 10.32
C ASP A 59 -7.03 5.81 11.39
N PRO A 60 -7.12 5.47 12.69
CA PRO A 60 -7.11 6.46 13.76
C PRO A 60 -5.74 7.14 13.94
N ILE A 61 -4.65 6.53 13.47
CA ILE A 61 -3.32 7.14 13.54
C ILE A 61 -3.16 8.11 12.37
N LEU A 62 -3.49 7.68 11.15
CA LEU A 62 -3.35 8.55 9.97
C LEU A 62 -4.29 9.76 10.00
N ASN A 63 -5.44 9.67 10.67
CA ASN A 63 -6.44 10.73 10.76
C ASN A 63 -6.53 11.41 12.14
N GLU A 64 -5.50 11.27 12.99
CA GLU A 64 -5.48 11.97 14.28
C GLU A 64 -5.45 13.50 14.10
N GLU A 65 -6.00 14.25 15.05
CA GLU A 65 -5.97 15.72 14.98
C GLU A 65 -4.53 16.23 15.01
N VAL A 66 -4.19 17.08 14.03
CA VAL A 66 -2.86 17.72 13.99
C VAL A 66 -2.67 18.56 15.25
N PRO A 67 -1.63 18.31 16.07
CA PRO A 67 -1.44 19.01 17.32
C PRO A 67 -1.09 20.48 17.08
N GLN A 68 -1.41 21.35 18.05
CA GLN A 68 -1.28 22.81 17.92
C GLN A 68 0.12 23.26 17.45
N TYR A 69 1.18 22.61 17.92
CA TYR A 69 2.57 22.94 17.54
C TYR A 69 2.90 22.63 16.06
N ALA A 70 2.07 21.84 15.37
CA ALA A 70 2.26 21.41 13.98
C ALA A 70 1.23 22.03 13.02
N LYS A 71 0.20 22.75 13.50
CA LYS A 71 -0.89 23.29 12.67
C LYS A 71 -0.43 24.33 11.64
N HIS A 72 0.69 25.01 11.87
CA HIS A 72 1.19 26.08 10.99
C HIS A 72 2.20 25.61 9.94
N GLY A 73 2.37 24.29 9.77
CA GLY A 73 3.29 23.74 8.78
C GLY A 73 4.76 23.81 9.21
N GLY A 74 5.67 23.80 8.23
CA GLY A 74 7.11 23.95 8.45
C GLY A 74 7.80 22.71 9.05
N PRO A 75 8.99 22.88 9.65
CA PRO A 75 9.79 21.77 10.18
C PRO A 75 9.08 20.94 11.25
N ALA A 76 8.30 21.58 12.12
CA ALA A 76 7.53 20.90 13.16
C ALA A 76 6.47 19.98 12.56
N TYR A 77 5.73 20.45 11.56
CA TYR A 77 4.76 19.64 10.81
C TYR A 77 5.43 18.46 10.08
N ARG A 78 6.55 18.70 9.39
CA ARG A 78 7.28 17.62 8.70
C ARG A 78 7.77 16.53 9.66
N LYS A 79 8.24 16.93 10.85
CA LYS A 79 8.63 15.99 11.90
C LYS A 79 7.42 15.20 12.39
N TYR A 80 6.32 15.88 12.68
CA TYR A 80 5.07 15.25 13.09
C TYR A 80 4.58 14.21 12.07
N ILE A 81 4.52 14.54 10.78
CA ILE A 81 4.11 13.60 9.73
C ILE A 81 5.04 12.38 9.68
N LYS A 82 6.35 12.57 9.76
CA LYS A 82 7.30 11.45 9.82
C LYS A 82 7.06 10.53 11.02
N ASP A 83 6.78 11.10 12.19
CA ASP A 83 6.53 10.34 13.40
C ASP A 83 5.15 9.66 13.38
N ASN A 84 4.15 10.29 12.77
CA ASN A 84 2.83 9.71 12.51
C ASN A 84 2.93 8.48 11.60
N LEU A 85 3.60 8.60 10.45
CA LEU A 85 3.82 7.47 9.53
C LEU A 85 4.59 6.32 10.19
N LYS A 86 5.60 6.62 11.02
CA LYS A 86 6.31 5.59 11.80
C LYS A 86 5.40 4.88 12.79
N ARG A 87 4.50 5.60 13.46
CA ARG A 87 3.51 4.99 14.37
C ARG A 87 2.54 4.10 13.61
N PHE A 88 2.06 4.57 12.46
CA PHE A 88 1.18 3.79 11.58
C PHE A 88 1.86 2.47 11.14
N LEU A 89 3.08 2.51 10.62
CA LEU A 89 3.78 1.30 10.18
C LEU A 89 4.02 0.31 11.34
N ARG A 90 4.21 0.82 12.56
CA ARG A 90 4.36 0.01 13.78
C ARG A 90 3.05 -0.55 14.32
N SER A 91 1.91 0.06 14.02
CA SER A 91 0.59 -0.40 14.49
C SER A 91 0.00 -1.52 13.64
N LEU A 92 0.54 -1.74 12.45
CA LEU A 92 0.13 -2.85 11.59
C LEU A 92 0.45 -4.20 12.24
N PRO A 93 -0.33 -5.26 11.96
CA PRO A 93 0.00 -6.60 12.38
C PRO A 93 1.33 -7.04 11.75
N SER A 94 1.98 -8.07 12.30
CA SER A 94 3.21 -8.61 11.71
C SER A 94 2.97 -9.08 10.27
N CYS A 95 4.03 -9.03 9.45
CA CYS A 95 3.93 -9.35 8.04
C CYS A 95 3.28 -10.71 7.81
N PRO A 96 2.23 -10.82 6.99
CA PRO A 96 1.55 -12.11 6.78
C PRO A 96 2.43 -13.15 6.10
N HIS A 97 3.48 -12.73 5.40
CA HIS A 97 4.38 -13.64 4.68
C HIS A 97 5.62 -14.05 5.49
N CYS A 98 6.34 -13.10 6.09
CA CYS A 98 7.56 -13.39 6.85
C CYS A 98 7.42 -13.29 8.37
N HIS A 99 6.25 -12.91 8.88
CA HIS A 99 5.92 -12.75 10.30
C HIS A 99 6.77 -11.73 11.07
N GLN A 100 7.54 -10.89 10.38
CA GLN A 100 8.32 -9.82 11.00
C GLN A 100 7.52 -8.51 11.07
N GLN A 101 7.76 -7.73 12.13
CA GLN A 101 7.31 -6.33 12.23
C GLN A 101 8.32 -5.39 11.55
N ALA A 102 8.44 -5.51 10.22
CA ALA A 102 9.50 -4.86 9.45
C ALA A 102 8.97 -3.93 8.34
N TYR A 103 7.78 -3.35 8.50
CA TYR A 103 7.26 -2.35 7.55
C TYR A 103 8.07 -1.05 7.64
N ASP A 104 8.64 -0.63 6.51
CA ASP A 104 9.50 0.57 6.41
C ASP A 104 9.00 1.58 5.37
N LEU A 105 8.15 1.14 4.44
CA LEU A 105 7.64 1.97 3.35
C LEU A 105 6.13 2.13 3.46
N PHE A 106 5.69 3.38 3.58
CA PHE A 106 4.29 3.76 3.47
C PHE A 106 3.96 4.08 2.00
N ILE A 107 2.93 3.44 1.47
CA ILE A 107 2.48 3.55 0.09
C ILE A 107 1.24 4.46 0.05
N ASN A 108 1.27 5.42 -0.87
CA ASN A 108 0.14 6.28 -1.21
C ASN A 108 0.21 6.59 -2.72
N ASN A 109 -0.57 7.55 -3.19
CA ASN A 109 -0.59 7.96 -4.60
C ASN A 109 0.73 8.56 -5.12
N ILE A 110 1.66 8.94 -4.23
CA ILE A 110 2.96 9.54 -4.60
C ILE A 110 4.09 8.52 -4.45
N VAL A 111 4.01 7.64 -3.46
CA VAL A 111 5.07 6.67 -3.14
C VAL A 111 4.76 5.33 -3.77
N ILE A 112 5.46 5.04 -4.87
CA ILE A 112 5.41 3.74 -5.55
C ILE A 112 6.20 2.71 -4.73
N PRO A 113 5.63 1.52 -4.45
CA PRO A 113 6.34 0.45 -3.74
C PRO A 113 7.53 -0.10 -4.53
N ARG A 114 8.41 -0.83 -3.83
CA ARG A 114 9.41 -1.67 -4.49
C ARG A 114 8.73 -2.82 -5.23
N TYR A 115 9.42 -3.36 -6.21
CA TYR A 115 9.09 -4.63 -6.85
C TYR A 115 9.02 -5.78 -5.84
N GLN A 116 8.41 -6.91 -6.23
CA GLN A 116 8.33 -8.11 -5.40
C GLN A 116 9.71 -8.65 -5.00
N ASN A 117 10.73 -8.50 -5.85
CA ASN A 117 12.11 -8.87 -5.54
C ASN A 117 12.83 -7.85 -4.62
N GLY A 118 12.20 -6.72 -4.30
CA GLY A 118 12.75 -5.68 -3.44
C GLY A 118 13.49 -4.55 -4.16
N GLU A 119 13.70 -4.63 -5.47
CA GLU A 119 14.28 -3.53 -6.22
C GLU A 119 13.35 -2.32 -6.28
N SER A 120 13.95 -1.12 -6.29
CA SER A 120 13.20 0.12 -6.39
C SER A 120 12.53 0.26 -7.76
N TYR A 121 11.32 0.79 -7.77
CA TYR A 121 10.69 1.22 -9.02
C TYR A 121 11.44 2.43 -9.60
N SER A 122 11.72 2.41 -10.90
CA SER A 122 12.34 3.52 -11.63
C SER A 122 11.44 3.99 -12.77
N LEU A 123 11.11 5.28 -12.74
CA LEU A 123 10.39 5.96 -13.82
C LEU A 123 11.31 6.31 -15.00
N GLU A 124 12.62 6.44 -14.77
CA GLU A 124 13.58 6.87 -15.80
C GLU A 124 13.75 5.81 -16.90
N THR A 125 13.54 4.55 -16.54
CA THR A 125 13.70 3.39 -17.43
C THR A 125 12.36 2.80 -17.84
N ASP A 126 11.26 3.52 -17.63
CA ASP A 126 9.92 2.98 -17.86
C ASP A 126 9.62 2.81 -19.34
N GLN A 127 9.67 1.56 -19.80
CA GLN A 127 9.32 1.16 -21.16
C GLN A 127 7.82 0.83 -21.30
N GLY A 128 7.03 1.13 -20.26
CA GLY A 128 5.60 0.87 -20.19
C GLY A 128 5.26 -0.53 -19.68
N VAL A 129 3.98 -0.86 -19.82
CA VAL A 129 3.39 -2.10 -19.30
C VAL A 129 3.65 -3.27 -20.26
N ASN A 130 4.04 -4.42 -19.72
CA ASN A 130 3.95 -5.69 -20.44
C ASN A 130 2.50 -6.20 -20.34
N GLU A 131 1.68 -5.86 -21.33
CA GLU A 131 0.24 -6.16 -21.36
C GLU A 131 -0.05 -7.67 -21.24
N GLU A 132 0.74 -8.52 -21.91
CA GLU A 132 0.50 -9.96 -21.94
C GLU A 132 0.66 -10.60 -20.56
N MET A 133 1.70 -10.21 -19.82
CA MET A 133 1.93 -10.71 -18.46
C MET A 133 1.01 -10.04 -17.45
N SER A 134 0.72 -8.74 -17.63
CA SER A 134 -0.13 -7.96 -16.71
C SER A 134 -1.59 -8.42 -16.75
N ALA A 135 -2.10 -8.78 -17.92
CA ALA A 135 -3.45 -9.34 -18.07
C ALA A 135 -3.67 -10.62 -17.22
N LYS A 136 -2.60 -11.37 -16.92
CA LYS A 136 -2.65 -12.61 -16.13
C LYS A 136 -2.65 -12.37 -14.61
N VAL A 137 -2.33 -11.16 -14.14
CA VAL A 137 -2.16 -10.85 -12.71
C VAL A 137 -3.07 -9.73 -12.19
N LYS A 138 -3.90 -9.12 -13.04
CA LYS A 138 -4.79 -8.01 -12.66
C LYS A 138 -5.64 -8.26 -11.39
N ASP A 139 -6.03 -9.52 -11.15
CA ASP A 139 -6.87 -9.95 -10.03
C ASP A 139 -6.08 -10.76 -8.99
N ILE A 140 -4.75 -10.63 -8.94
CA ILE A 140 -3.93 -11.36 -7.97
C ILE A 140 -4.42 -11.09 -6.54
N ALA A 141 -4.36 -12.12 -5.71
CA ALA A 141 -4.65 -12.00 -4.28
C ALA A 141 -3.62 -11.08 -3.60
N ILE A 142 -4.13 -10.07 -2.89
CA ILE A 142 -3.33 -9.14 -2.09
C ILE A 142 -3.81 -9.16 -0.64
N TRP A 143 -2.91 -8.80 0.28
CA TRP A 143 -3.26 -8.69 1.70
C TRP A 143 -3.93 -7.35 1.99
N TRP A 144 -5.10 -7.40 2.61
CA TRP A 144 -5.81 -6.25 3.12
C TRP A 144 -5.99 -6.35 4.63
N TYR A 145 -5.74 -5.27 5.34
CA TYR A 145 -5.92 -5.17 6.78
C TYR A 145 -7.06 -4.20 7.11
N GLY A 146 -8.19 -4.75 7.53
CA GLY A 146 -9.41 -3.99 7.83
C GLY A 146 -10.45 -4.84 8.53
N ASP A 147 -11.64 -4.29 8.75
CA ASP A 147 -12.74 -4.98 9.46
C ASP A 147 -13.98 -5.25 8.60
N GLU A 148 -14.92 -6.04 9.13
CA GLU A 148 -16.14 -6.41 8.41
C GLU A 148 -16.99 -5.20 7.98
N THR A 149 -16.96 -4.10 8.73
CA THR A 149 -17.73 -2.90 8.39
C THR A 149 -17.11 -2.22 7.18
N GLU A 150 -15.79 -2.10 7.15
CA GLU A 150 -15.05 -1.58 5.99
C GLU A 150 -15.22 -2.47 4.77
N ALA A 151 -15.10 -3.80 4.95
CA ALA A 151 -15.29 -4.77 3.87
C ALA A 151 -16.69 -4.67 3.24
N LYS A 152 -17.74 -4.57 4.06
CA LYS A 152 -19.12 -4.37 3.57
C LYS A 152 -19.28 -3.06 2.82
N ARG A 153 -18.71 -1.96 3.33
CA ARG A 153 -18.78 -0.64 2.68
C ARG A 153 -18.08 -0.63 1.32
N LEU A 154 -16.95 -1.32 1.22
CA LEU A 154 -16.14 -1.42 0.01
C LEU A 154 -16.58 -2.58 -0.90
N ASN A 155 -17.62 -3.33 -0.52
CA ASN A 155 -18.09 -4.52 -1.22
C ASN A 155 -16.97 -5.54 -1.50
N LEU A 156 -16.12 -5.79 -0.50
CA LEU A 156 -15.01 -6.75 -0.59
C LEU A 156 -15.52 -8.18 -0.41
N HIS A 157 -14.98 -9.07 -1.24
CA HIS A 157 -15.14 -10.51 -1.19
C HIS A 157 -13.79 -11.12 -0.83
N PHE A 158 -13.72 -11.69 0.38
CA PHE A 158 -12.53 -12.39 0.86
C PHE A 158 -12.32 -13.69 0.09
N LEU A 159 -11.05 -14.00 -0.19
CA LEU A 159 -10.59 -15.21 -0.87
C LEU A 159 -10.29 -16.34 0.12
#